data_AF-A0A8C3TJF2-F1
#
_entry.id   AF-A0A8C3TJF2-F1
#
_cell.length_a   1.000
_cell.length_b   1.000
_cell.length_c   1.000
_cell.angle_alpha   90.00
_cell.angle_beta   90.00
_cell.angle_gamma   90.00
#
_symmetry.space_group_name_H-M   'P 1'
#
loop_
_entity.id
_entity.type
_entity.pdbx_description
1 polymer ?
#
loop_
_entity_poly.entity_id
_entity_poly.type
_entity_poly.pdbx_seq_one_letter_code
_entity_poly.pdbx_strand_id
1 'polypeptide(L)'
;MDEVVVKQGLLYLQQQQTFGKKWRKFWAVLYRESACSCAHLELFEGSGPPTSEKPKKAESGKKLIKLSNCVHVAEANGDTSSPKETVPFILETTDKRYLLAAESTEVANWVLTLCDLAFAVRVAACSWWWWGVM
;
A
#
# COMPACT_ATOMS: atom_id res chain seq x y z
N MET A 1 20.42 -7.70 10.17
CA MET A 1 19.01 -7.72 10.59
C MET A 1 18.19 -7.70 9.31
N ASP A 2 17.57 -8.81 8.98
CA ASP A 2 16.86 -9.01 7.72
C ASP A 2 15.53 -8.24 7.72
N GLU A 3 15.45 -7.19 6.90
CA GLU A 3 14.17 -6.62 6.49
C GLU A 3 13.47 -7.62 5.58
N VAL A 4 12.54 -8.39 6.14
CA VAL A 4 11.86 -9.45 5.39
C VAL A 4 10.75 -8.83 4.54
N VAL A 5 10.96 -8.82 3.23
CA VAL A 5 9.93 -8.50 2.24
C VAL A 5 8.83 -9.55 2.32
N VAL A 6 7.59 -9.10 2.57
CA VAL A 6 6.40 -9.97 2.67
C VAL A 6 5.72 -10.09 1.32
N LYS A 7 5.60 -8.96 0.61
CA LYS A 7 4.96 -8.91 -0.70
C LYS A 7 5.59 -7.80 -1.54
N GLN A 8 5.63 -8.02 -2.84
CA GLN A 8 6.03 -6.99 -3.80
C GLN A 8 5.20 -7.14 -5.07
N GLY A 9 5.00 -6.05 -5.79
CA GLY A 9 4.26 -6.08 -7.04
C GLY A 9 3.84 -4.70 -7.52
N LEU A 10 3.13 -4.67 -8.63
CA LEU A 10 2.63 -3.45 -9.22
C LEU A 10 1.39 -2.94 -8.51
N LEU A 11 1.41 -1.67 -8.14
CA LEU A 11 0.25 -0.92 -7.68
C LEU A 11 0.10 0.36 -8.49
N TYR A 12 -1.12 0.87 -8.56
CA TYR A 12 -1.39 2.21 -9.06
C TYR A 12 -1.77 3.09 -7.87
N LEU A 13 -1.27 4.32 -7.83
CA LEU A 13 -1.62 5.30 -6.82
C LEU A 13 -2.32 6.48 -7.49
N GLN A 14 -3.50 6.84 -7.01
CA GLN A 14 -4.18 8.05 -7.43
C GLN A 14 -3.51 9.25 -6.77
N GLN A 15 -2.99 10.16 -7.59
CA GLN A 15 -2.38 11.41 -7.12
C GLN A 15 -3.23 12.61 -7.54
N GLN A 16 -3.29 13.60 -6.66
CA GLN A 16 -3.84 14.91 -6.99
C GLN A 16 -2.80 15.71 -7.78
N GLN A 17 -3.15 16.14 -8.97
CA GLN A 17 -2.37 17.03 -9.82
C GLN A 17 -3.05 18.40 -9.85
N THR A 18 -2.35 19.43 -10.33
CA THR A 18 -2.86 20.80 -10.50
C THR A 18 -4.20 20.85 -11.24
N PHE A 19 -4.46 19.88 -12.14
CA PHE A 19 -5.71 19.75 -12.89
C PHE A 19 -6.26 18.32 -12.82
N GLY A 20 -6.78 17.94 -11.65
CA GLY A 20 -7.55 16.72 -11.46
C GLY A 20 -6.77 15.56 -10.82
N LYS A 21 -7.41 14.38 -10.82
CA LYS A 21 -6.87 13.14 -10.26
C LYS A 21 -6.25 12.30 -11.38
N LYS A 22 -5.05 11.77 -11.15
CA LYS A 22 -4.36 10.92 -12.12
C LYS A 22 -3.78 9.69 -11.44
N TRP A 23 -4.01 8.52 -12.04
CA TRP A 23 -3.35 7.28 -11.64
C TRP A 23 -1.92 7.24 -12.16
N ARG A 24 -1.00 6.88 -11.28
CA ARG A 24 0.41 6.62 -11.62
C ARG A 24 0.81 5.23 -11.17
N LYS A 25 1.70 4.60 -11.93
CA LYS A 25 2.20 3.25 -11.68
C LYS A 25 3.37 3.28 -10.70
N PHE A 26 3.33 2.40 -9.73
CA PHE A 26 4.36 2.21 -8.72
C PHE A 26 4.72 0.74 -8.58
N TRP A 27 6.00 0.48 -8.37
CA TRP A 27 6.45 -0.78 -7.80
C TRP A 27 6.32 -0.69 -6.29
N ALA A 28 5.53 -1.57 -5.71
CA ALA A 28 5.27 -1.63 -4.28
C ALA A 28 6.10 -2.73 -3.63
N VAL A 29 6.70 -2.45 -2.50
CA VAL A 29 7.41 -3.42 -1.66
C VAL A 29 6.92 -3.26 -0.23
N LEU A 30 6.38 -4.35 0.31
CA LEU A 30 5.80 -4.41 1.64
C LEU A 30 6.76 -5.17 2.57
N TYR A 31 7.19 -4.48 3.61
CA TYR A 31 8.11 -4.98 4.62
C TYR A 31 7.37 -5.27 5.92
N ARG A 32 7.71 -6.40 6.56
CA ARG A 32 7.27 -6.66 7.93
C ARG A 32 8.09 -5.86 8.93
N GLU A 33 7.58 -5.78 10.14
CA GLU A 33 8.33 -5.26 11.27
C GLU A 33 9.57 -6.13 11.57
N SER A 34 10.68 -5.47 11.84
CA SER A 34 11.95 -6.05 12.29
C SER A 34 12.38 -5.38 13.59
N ALA A 35 13.43 -5.90 14.24
CA ALA A 35 13.91 -5.40 15.53
C ALA A 35 14.28 -3.90 15.56
N CYS A 36 14.48 -3.27 14.40
CA CYS A 36 14.89 -1.87 14.30
C CYS A 36 13.97 -1.02 13.40
N SER A 37 12.92 -1.60 12.80
CA SER A 37 12.06 -0.91 11.84
C SER A 37 10.64 -1.45 11.87
N CYS A 38 9.66 -0.56 11.89
CA CYS A 38 8.25 -0.93 11.84
C CYS A 38 7.84 -1.42 10.45
N ALA A 39 6.74 -2.17 10.38
CA ALA A 39 6.14 -2.58 9.10
C ALA A 39 5.79 -1.35 8.25
N HIS A 40 6.14 -1.40 6.96
CA HIS A 40 5.95 -0.26 6.06
C HIS A 40 5.82 -0.71 4.61
N LEU A 41 5.08 0.09 3.83
CA LEU A 41 4.92 -0.07 2.39
C LEU A 41 5.73 1.00 1.68
N GLU A 42 6.67 0.58 0.85
CA GLU A 42 7.43 1.47 -0.03
C GLU A 42 6.85 1.43 -1.44
N LEU A 43 6.65 2.60 -2.04
CA LEU A 43 6.19 2.79 -3.41
C LEU A 43 7.27 3.50 -4.20
N PHE A 44 7.75 2.87 -5.27
CA PHE A 44 8.74 3.42 -6.19
C PHE A 44 8.07 3.76 -7.51
N GLU A 45 8.12 5.02 -7.93
CA GLU A 45 7.51 5.43 -9.20
C GLU A 45 8.15 4.65 -10.38
N GLY A 46 7.33 3.90 -11.12
CA GLY A 46 7.80 3.04 -12.21
C GLY A 46 7.19 1.65 -12.23
N SER A 47 7.66 0.84 -13.17
CA SER A 47 7.10 -0.49 -13.48
C SER A 47 7.86 -1.66 -12.83
N GLY A 48 8.94 -1.41 -12.11
CA GLY A 48 9.85 -2.45 -11.67
C GLY A 48 10.64 -2.06 -10.43
N PRO A 49 11.34 -3.04 -9.83
CA PRO A 49 12.12 -2.83 -8.63
C PRO A 49 13.19 -1.74 -8.85
N PRO A 50 13.58 -1.02 -7.78
CA PRO A 50 14.64 -0.03 -7.88
C PRO A 50 15.93 -0.71 -8.33
N THR A 51 16.33 -0.53 -9.59
CA THR A 51 17.64 -0.97 -10.05
C THR A 51 18.69 -0.02 -9.50
N SER A 52 19.79 -0.58 -8.98
CA SER A 52 20.85 0.15 -8.27
C SER A 52 21.58 1.21 -9.12
N GLU A 53 21.27 1.31 -10.41
CA GLU A 53 22.07 2.03 -11.41
C GLU A 53 21.72 3.52 -11.59
N LYS A 54 20.69 4.06 -10.92
CA LYS A 54 20.33 5.50 -11.06
C LYS A 54 20.05 6.19 -9.72
N PRO A 55 21.09 6.48 -8.91
CA PRO A 55 20.94 7.08 -7.58
C PRO A 55 20.38 8.51 -7.59
N LYS A 56 20.44 9.25 -8.70
CA LYS A 56 20.13 10.70 -8.70
C LYS A 56 18.66 11.08 -8.96
N LYS A 57 17.78 10.14 -9.29
CA LYS A 57 16.35 10.43 -9.61
C LYS A 57 15.34 9.60 -8.80
N ALA A 58 15.81 8.60 -8.05
CA ALA A 58 14.96 7.67 -7.30
C ALA A 58 14.37 8.29 -6.01
N GLU A 59 15.08 9.24 -5.40
CA GLU A 59 14.70 9.77 -4.08
C GLU A 59 13.44 10.65 -4.13
N SER A 60 13.20 11.36 -5.25
CA SER A 60 12.05 12.26 -5.41
C SER A 60 10.73 11.53 -5.74
N GLY A 61 10.81 10.24 -6.13
CA GLY A 61 9.67 9.42 -6.55
C GLY A 61 9.29 8.31 -5.57
N LYS A 62 10.06 8.15 -4.47
CA LYS A 62 9.78 7.17 -3.43
C LYS A 62 8.73 7.71 -2.45
N LYS A 63 7.75 6.88 -2.11
CA LYS A 63 6.80 7.15 -1.01
C LYS A 63 6.86 6.01 -0.02
N LEU A 64 7.00 6.34 1.26
CA LEU A 64 6.98 5.39 2.36
C LEU A 64 5.72 5.59 3.18
N ILE A 65 4.96 4.52 3.39
CA ILE A 65 3.74 4.51 4.18
C ILE A 65 3.98 3.58 5.38
N LYS A 66 4.07 4.15 6.58
CA LYS A 66 4.25 3.38 7.82
C LYS A 66 2.93 2.72 8.21
N LEU A 67 2.94 1.40 8.38
CA LEU A 67 1.73 0.68 8.76
C LEU A 67 1.35 0.86 10.23
N SER A 68 2.30 1.26 11.09
CA SER A 68 2.01 1.64 12.48
C SER A 68 1.03 2.81 12.61
N ASN A 69 0.96 3.67 11.59
CA ASN A 69 0.04 4.82 11.53
C ASN A 69 -1.24 4.50 10.77
N CYS A 70 -1.42 3.26 10.31
CA CYS A 70 -2.58 2.86 9.54
C CYS A 70 -3.82 2.78 10.42
N VAL A 71 -4.91 3.38 9.94
CA VAL A 71 -6.21 3.43 10.62
C VAL A 71 -7.30 2.69 9.85
N HIS A 72 -7.14 2.53 8.54
CA HIS A 72 -8.13 1.84 7.71
C HIS A 72 -7.51 1.27 6.43
N VAL A 73 -7.87 0.03 6.10
CA VAL A 73 -7.56 -0.61 4.82
C VAL A 73 -8.79 -1.35 4.34
N ALA A 74 -9.27 -1.06 3.13
CA ALA A 74 -10.42 -1.75 2.54
C ALA A 74 -10.46 -1.59 1.03
N GLU A 75 -11.07 -2.55 0.34
CA GLU A 75 -11.46 -2.38 -1.06
C GLU A 75 -12.40 -1.18 -1.21
N ALA A 76 -12.25 -0.44 -2.31
CA ALA A 76 -13.04 0.75 -2.58
C ALA A 76 -14.05 0.44 -3.68
N ASN A 77 -15.34 0.46 -3.34
CA ASN A 77 -16.39 0.29 -4.32
C ASN A 77 -16.68 1.64 -4.98
N GLY A 78 -16.43 1.79 -6.29
CA GLY A 78 -17.09 2.84 -7.07
C GLY A 78 -16.24 3.93 -7.74
N ASP A 79 -14.96 3.71 -8.04
CA ASP A 79 -14.21 4.66 -8.87
C ASP A 79 -14.06 4.15 -10.31
N THR A 80 -14.90 4.63 -11.23
CA THR A 80 -14.86 4.29 -12.67
C THR A 80 -13.59 4.81 -13.37
N SER A 81 -12.76 5.56 -12.66
CA SER A 81 -11.49 6.11 -13.16
C SER A 81 -10.30 5.17 -12.98
N SER A 82 -10.44 4.02 -12.33
CA SER A 82 -9.32 3.09 -12.12
C SER A 82 -8.77 2.52 -13.44
N PRO A 83 -7.47 2.19 -13.50
CA PRO A 83 -6.88 1.50 -14.65
C PRO A 83 -7.62 0.19 -14.97
N LYS A 84 -7.58 -0.24 -16.24
CA LYS A 84 -8.24 -1.46 -16.71
C LYS A 84 -7.78 -2.69 -15.91
N GLU A 85 -8.72 -3.56 -15.56
CA GLU A 85 -8.47 -4.82 -14.81
C GLU A 85 -7.85 -4.62 -13.42
N THR A 86 -8.05 -3.44 -12.84
CA THR A 86 -7.63 -3.14 -11.47
C THR A 86 -8.82 -2.81 -10.57
N VAL A 87 -8.71 -3.23 -9.32
CA VAL A 87 -9.68 -2.91 -8.27
C VAL A 87 -9.03 -1.92 -7.32
N PRO A 88 -9.67 -0.74 -7.09
CA PRO A 88 -9.15 0.23 -6.16
C PRO A 88 -9.36 -0.22 -4.71
N PHE A 89 -8.43 0.13 -3.83
CA PHE A 89 -8.51 -0.04 -2.39
C PHE A 89 -7.93 1.18 -1.70
N ILE A 90 -8.40 1.44 -0.49
CA ILE A 90 -7.98 2.57 0.35
C ILE A 90 -6.96 2.04 1.36
N LEU A 91 -5.87 2.78 1.52
CA LEU A 91 -4.95 2.69 2.65
C LEU A 91 -4.93 4.05 3.32
N GLU A 92 -5.49 4.16 4.51
CA GLU A 92 -5.56 5.40 5.27
C GLU A 92 -4.64 5.32 6.48
N THR A 93 -3.79 6.33 6.59
CA THR A 93 -2.95 6.59 7.75
C THR A 93 -3.49 7.79 8.51
N THR A 94 -3.05 7.98 9.76
CA THR A 94 -3.35 9.18 10.57
C THR A 94 -3.09 10.49 9.84
N ASP A 95 -2.11 10.50 8.94
CA ASP A 95 -1.65 11.70 8.23
C ASP A 95 -2.33 11.87 6.87
N LYS A 96 -2.64 10.75 6.20
CA LYS A 96 -3.03 10.78 4.78
C LYS A 96 -3.81 9.54 4.35
N ARG A 97 -4.81 9.78 3.50
CA ARG A 97 -5.53 8.76 2.74
C ARG A 97 -4.88 8.52 1.37
N TYR A 98 -4.60 7.26 1.07
CA TYR A 98 -4.08 6.81 -0.21
C TYR A 98 -5.15 5.97 -0.92
N LEU A 99 -5.47 6.32 -2.17
CA LEU A 99 -6.29 5.48 -3.04
C LEU A 99 -5.35 4.72 -3.98
N LEU A 100 -5.23 3.43 -3.73
CA LEU A 100 -4.39 2.50 -4.47
C LEU A 100 -5.26 1.64 -5.39
N ALA A 101 -4.68 1.00 -6.39
CA ALA A 101 -5.33 -0.04 -7.17
C ALA A 101 -4.36 -1.17 -7.49
N ALA A 102 -4.83 -2.40 -7.35
CA ALA A 102 -4.10 -3.62 -7.67
C ALA A 102 -4.84 -4.39 -8.76
N GLU A 103 -4.18 -5.36 -9.38
CA GLU A 103 -4.87 -6.31 -10.28
C GLU A 103 -6.01 -7.01 -9.52
N SER A 104 -7.13 -7.26 -10.20
CA SER A 104 -8.33 -7.86 -9.60
C SER A 104 -8.08 -9.19 -8.90
N THR A 105 -7.08 -9.96 -9.35
CA THR A 105 -6.66 -11.24 -8.77
C THR A 105 -5.87 -11.06 -7.46
N GLU A 106 -5.16 -9.94 -7.33
CA GLU A 106 -4.20 -9.68 -6.25
C GLU A 106 -4.74 -8.72 -5.19
N VAL A 107 -5.80 -7.95 -5.49
CA VAL A 107 -6.32 -6.90 -4.60
C VAL A 107 -6.69 -7.43 -3.20
N ALA A 108 -7.38 -8.56 -3.14
CA ALA A 108 -7.77 -9.18 -1.87
C ALA A 108 -6.52 -9.57 -1.06
N ASN A 109 -5.51 -10.14 -1.72
CA ASN A 109 -4.26 -10.52 -1.06
C ASN A 109 -3.47 -9.31 -0.55
N TRP A 110 -3.45 -8.21 -1.31
CA TRP A 110 -2.87 -6.93 -0.87
C TRP A 110 -3.58 -6.38 0.36
N VAL A 111 -4.92 -6.28 0.32
CA VAL A 111 -5.73 -5.77 1.44
C VAL A 111 -5.53 -6.63 2.69
N LEU A 112 -5.62 -7.95 2.56
CA LEU A 112 -5.42 -8.89 3.68
C LEU A 112 -4.03 -8.77 4.30
N THR A 113 -2.97 -8.73 3.48
CA THR A 113 -1.59 -8.65 3.98
C THR A 113 -1.30 -7.29 4.63
N LEU A 114 -1.84 -6.20 4.07
CA LEU A 114 -1.74 -4.87 4.68
C LEU A 114 -2.49 -4.81 6.01
N CYS A 115 -3.69 -5.38 6.09
CA CYS A 115 -4.45 -5.48 7.33
C CYS A 115 -3.70 -6.28 8.40
N ASP A 116 -3.13 -7.43 8.03
CA ASP A 116 -2.34 -8.26 8.96
C ASP A 116 -1.17 -7.46 9.53
N LEU A 117 -0.36 -6.82 8.69
CA LEU A 117 0.80 -6.07 9.18
C LEU A 117 0.44 -4.76 9.91
N ALA A 118 -0.63 -4.06 9.50
CA ALA A 118 -1.07 -2.81 10.13
C ALA A 118 -1.79 -3.03 11.46
N PHE A 119 -2.57 -4.11 11.57
CA PHE A 119 -3.46 -4.32 12.69
C PHE A 119 -3.10 -5.53 13.56
N ALA A 120 -2.26 -6.48 13.15
CA ALA A 120 -1.88 -7.60 14.03
C ALA A 120 -1.18 -7.14 15.31
N VAL A 121 -0.43 -6.03 15.28
CA VAL A 121 0.14 -5.40 16.50
C VAL A 121 -0.97 -4.84 17.42
N ARG A 122 -2.15 -4.52 16.85
CA ARG A 122 -3.35 -4.04 17.57
C ARG A 122 -4.31 -5.17 17.97
N VAL A 123 -4.27 -6.35 17.34
CA VAL A 123 -5.11 -7.51 17.71
C VAL A 123 -4.64 -8.17 19.02
N ALA A 124 -3.39 -7.94 19.46
CA ALA A 124 -3.01 -8.24 20.85
C ALA A 124 -3.81 -7.39 21.89
N ALA A 125 -4.44 -6.28 21.46
CA ALA A 125 -5.20 -5.39 22.31
C ALA A 125 -6.70 -5.25 21.95
N CYS A 126 -7.18 -5.79 20.82
CA CYS A 126 -8.61 -5.70 20.51
C CYS A 126 -9.08 -6.79 19.52
N SER A 127 -9.48 -7.93 20.06
CA SER A 127 -10.21 -8.98 19.34
C SER A 127 -11.66 -8.56 19.02
N TRP A 128 -11.89 -7.50 18.24
CA TRP A 128 -13.22 -7.18 17.73
C TRP A 128 -13.04 -6.55 16.34
N TRP A 129 -13.99 -6.73 15.42
CA TRP A 129 -14.02 -6.24 14.02
C TRP A 129 -13.45 -7.13 12.91
N TRP A 130 -13.36 -8.44 13.12
CA TRP A 130 -13.49 -9.42 12.02
C TRP A 130 -14.73 -10.26 12.32
N TRP A 131 -15.56 -10.51 11.30
CA TRP A 131 -16.94 -11.04 11.37
C TRP A 131 -18.00 -9.97 11.65
N GLY A 132 -18.45 -9.31 10.58
CA GLY A 132 -19.51 -8.31 10.71
C GLY A 132 -20.21 -7.93 9.42
N VAL A 133 -20.29 -8.80 8.41
CA VAL A 133 -21.38 -8.78 7.41
C VAL A 133 -21.62 -10.22 6.97
N MET A 134 -22.71 -10.79 7.50
CA MET A 134 -23.40 -11.93 6.91
C MET A 134 -24.33 -11.44 5.82
#